data_AF-A0A7Y7P7Q4-F1
#
_entry.id   AF-A0A7Y7P7Q4-F1
#
_cell.length_a   1.000
_cell.length_b   1.000
_cell.length_c   1.000
_cell.angle_alpha   90.00
_cell.angle_beta   90.00
_cell.angle_gamma   90.00
#
_symmetry.space_group_name_H-M   'P 1'
#
loop_
_entity.id
_entity.type
_entity.pdbx_description
1 polymer ?
#
loop_
_entity_poly.entity_id
_entity_poly.type
_entity_poly.pdbx_seq_one_letter_code
_entity_poly.pdbx_strand_id
1 'polypeptide(L)' 'MSTVELREKIIHQLANINDAAFLQAIKTLVDSIAEKEVYKLSDYQKERVQLGRKQLINGQTFSHDDLQKEINLWLGSK' A
#
# COMPACT_ATOMS: atom_id res chain seq x y z
N MET A 1 15.16 -12.52 18.43
CA MET A 1 14.28 -11.95 17.39
C MET A 1 14.51 -10.45 17.38
N SER A 2 14.89 -9.89 16.24
CA SER A 2 15.09 -8.44 16.10
C SER A 2 13.76 -7.70 16.00
N THR A 3 13.77 -6.39 16.23
CA THR A 3 12.59 -5.52 16.03
C THR A 3 12.08 -5.59 14.59
N VAL A 4 12.98 -5.81 13.62
CA VAL A 4 12.64 -5.98 12.20
C VAL A 4 11.89 -7.30 11.99
N GLU A 5 12.43 -8.41 12.49
CA GLU A 5 11.79 -9.73 12.40
C GLU A 5 10.42 -9.78 13.08
N LEU A 6 10.28 -9.10 14.22
CA LEU A 6 9.00 -8.99 14.92
C LEU A 6 7.95 -8.25 14.07
N ARG A 7 8.34 -7.14 13.43
CA ARG A 7 7.45 -6.33 12.60
C ARG A 7 6.95 -7.12 11.38
N GLU A 8 7.85 -7.81 10.68
CA GLU A 8 7.48 -8.62 9.52
C GLU A 8 6.50 -9.75 9.89
N LYS A 9 6.72 -10.43 11.02
CA LYS A 9 5.79 -11.46 11.49
C LYS A 9 4.40 -10.91 11.78
N ILE A 10 4.31 -9.74 12.41
CA ILE A 10 3.02 -9.09 12.70
C ILE A 10 2.30 -8.75 11.40
N ILE A 11 2.99 -8.13 10.42
CA ILE A 11 2.41 -7.79 9.12
C ILE A 11 1.87 -9.04 8.42
N HIS A 12 2.65 -10.12 8.37
CA HIS A 12 2.22 -11.38 7.78
C HIS A 12 1.00 -11.99 8.47
N GLN A 13 0.91 -11.90 9.80
CA GLN A 13 -0.27 -12.40 10.51
C GLN A 13 -1.51 -11.56 10.20
N LEU A 14 -1.39 -10.22 10.20
CA LEU A 14 -2.49 -9.32 9.88
C LEU A 14 -3.04 -9.52 8.47
N ALA A 15 -2.18 -9.81 7.49
CA ALA A 15 -2.57 -10.03 6.10
C ALA A 15 -3.51 -11.22 5.88
N ASN A 16 -3.55 -12.18 6.82
CA ASN A 16 -4.37 -13.39 6.72
C ASN A 16 -5.68 -13.32 7.52
N ILE A 17 -5.95 -12.18 8.19
CA ILE A 17 -7.14 -12.01 9.03
C ILE A 17 -8.25 -11.35 8.22
N ASN A 18 -9.43 -11.97 8.19
CA ASN A 18 -10.62 -11.44 7.53
C ASN A 18 -11.62 -10.77 8.50
N ASP A 19 -11.40 -10.90 9.81
CA ASP A 19 -12.28 -10.30 10.83
C ASP A 19 -12.02 -8.79 10.94
N ALA A 20 -12.94 -8.01 10.37
CA ALA A 20 -12.88 -6.56 10.37
C ALA A 20 -12.97 -5.95 11.79
N ALA A 21 -13.74 -6.54 12.70
CA ALA A 21 -13.88 -6.02 14.06
C ALA A 21 -12.57 -6.19 14.84
N PHE A 22 -11.90 -7.34 14.65
CA PHE A 22 -10.59 -7.59 15.23
C PHE A 22 -9.51 -6.66 14.66
N LEU A 23 -9.45 -6.50 13.34
CA LEU A 23 -8.54 -5.56 12.68
C LEU A 23 -8.76 -4.12 13.17
N GLN A 24 -10.01 -3.72 13.38
CA GLN A 24 -10.36 -2.40 13.90
C GLN A 24 -9.87 -2.18 15.34
N ALA A 25 -9.96 -3.21 16.19
CA ALA A 25 -9.45 -3.16 17.56
C ALA A 25 -7.92 -3.03 17.58
N ILE A 26 -7.21 -3.79 16.75
CA ILE A 26 -5.75 -3.68 16.60
C ILE A 26 -5.37 -2.29 16.12
N LYS A 27 -6.04 -1.77 15.08
CA LYS A 27 -5.81 -0.43 14.56
C LYS A 27 -5.93 0.62 15.67
N THR A 28 -6.98 0.54 16.49
CA THR A 28 -7.22 1.47 17.59
C THR A 28 -6.08 1.43 18.62
N LEU A 29 -5.59 0.23 18.96
CA LEU A 29 -4.48 0.06 19.89
C LEU A 29 -3.19 0.66 19.31
N VAL A 30 -2.87 0.39 18.04
CA VAL A 30 -1.70 0.94 17.35
C VAL A 30 -1.78 2.46 17.25
N ASP A 31 -2.93 3.02 16.88
CA ASP A 31 -3.12 4.47 16.77
C ASP A 31 -2.98 5.19 18.12
N SER A 32 -3.26 4.51 19.24
CA SER A 32 -3.12 5.07 20.59
C SER A 32 -1.66 5.22 21.06
N ILE A 33 -0.76 4.42 20.49
CA ILE A 33 0.67 4.37 20.85
C ILE A 33 1.58 4.93 19.76
N ALA A 34 1.08 5.01 18.52
CA ALA A 34 1.81 5.59 17.41
C ALA A 34 1.95 7.08 17.65
N GLU A 35 3.20 7.54 17.77
CA GLU A 35 3.48 8.97 17.70
C GLU A 35 2.91 9.50 16.38
N LYS A 36 2.11 10.56 16.47
CA LYS A 36 1.51 11.25 15.31
C LYS A 36 2.56 12.07 14.57
N GLU A 37 3.72 11.50 14.32
CA GLU A 37 4.67 12.11 13.41
C GLU A 37 4.05 12.10 12.01
N VAL A 38 3.91 13.30 11.44
CA VAL A 38 3.48 13.45 10.04
C VAL A 38 4.44 12.63 9.19
N TYR A 39 3.92 11.59 8.53
CA TYR A 39 4.73 10.71 7.69
C TYR A 39 5.51 11.54 6.67
N LYS A 40 6.84 11.54 6.80
CA LYS A 40 7.74 12.28 5.92
C LYS A 40 8.05 11.43 4.70
N LEU A 41 7.54 11.85 3.55
CA LEU A 41 7.90 11.23 2.28
C LEU A 41 9.40 11.42 2.01
N SER A 42 10.06 10.36 1.56
CA SER A 42 11.38 10.44 0.93
C SER A 42 11.31 11.24 -0.37
N ASP A 43 12.45 11.71 -0.85
CA ASP A 43 12.49 12.50 -2.09
C ASP A 43 12.04 11.69 -3.31
N TYR A 44 12.38 10.39 -3.36
CA TYR A 44 11.86 9.46 -4.35
C TYR A 44 10.32 9.39 -4.32
N GLN A 45 9.72 9.26 -3.13
CA GLN A 45 8.27 9.21 -3.00
C GLN A 45 7.61 10.53 -3.41
N LYS A 46 8.20 11.68 -3.05
CA LYS A 46 7.71 13.00 -3.50
C LYS A 46 7.74 13.12 -5.02
N GLU A 47 8.83 12.70 -5.65
CA GLU A 47 8.97 12.71 -7.10
C GLU A 47 7.92 11.82 -7.77
N ARG A 48 7.71 10.60 -7.27
CA ARG A 48 6.67 9.69 -7.76
C ARG A 48 5.27 10.30 -7.66
N VAL A 49 4.95 10.96 -6.55
CA VAL A 49 3.66 11.66 -6.38
C VAL A 49 3.53 12.81 -7.37
N GLN A 50 4.58 13.61 -7.56
CA GLN A 50 4.57 14.70 -8.54
C GLN A 50 4.39 14.19 -9.97
N LEU A 51 5.08 13.10 -10.33
CA LEU A 51 4.95 12.47 -11.64
C LEU A 51 3.52 11.98 -11.88
N GLY A 52 2.92 11.27 -10.92
CA GLY A 52 1.54 10.81 -11.03
C GLY A 52 0.54 11.95 -11.21
N ARG A 53 0.73 13.07 -10.50
CA ARG A 53 -0.10 14.28 -10.69
C ARG A 53 0.05 14.87 -12.10
N LYS A 54 1.28 14.95 -12.62
CA LYS A 54 1.52 15.42 -14.00
C LYS A 54 0.88 14.49 -15.03
N GLN A 55 1.02 13.18 -14.85
CA GLN A 55 0.41 12.17 -15.71
C GLN A 55 -1.12 12.32 -15.75
N LEU A 56 -1.76 12.49 -14.59
CA LEU A 56 -3.19 12.71 -14.50
C LEU A 56 -3.63 13.98 -15.25
N ILE A 57 -2.94 15.10 -15.04
CA ILE A 57 -3.24 16.37 -15.73
C ILE A 57 -3.07 16.23 -17.25
N ASN A 58 -2.06 15.47 -17.69
CA ASN A 58 -1.76 15.25 -19.10
C ASN A 58 -2.62 14.15 -19.75
N GLY A 59 -3.59 13.57 -19.04
CA GLY A 59 -4.41 12.47 -19.55
C GLY A 59 -3.63 11.17 -19.80
N GLN A 60 -2.45 11.01 -19.18
CA GLN A 60 -1.61 9.80 -19.26
C GLN A 60 -2.12 8.75 -18.27
N THR A 61 -3.41 8.43 -18.37
CA THR A 61 -4.09 7.42 -17.56
C THR A 61 -4.55 6.28 -18.44
N PHE A 62 -4.73 5.12 -17.82
CA PHE A 62 -5.28 3.93 -18.47
C PHE A 62 -6.63 3.62 -17.85
N SER A 63 -7.56 3.13 -18.65
CA SER A 63 -8.83 2.62 -18.12
C SER A 63 -8.58 1.34 -17.31
N HIS A 64 -9.45 1.07 -16.34
CA HIS A 64 -9.39 -0.17 -15.58
C HIS A 64 -9.48 -1.40 -16.50
N ASP A 65 -10.36 -1.36 -17.49
CA ASP A 65 -10.59 -2.46 -18.43
C ASP A 65 -9.37 -2.74 -19.31
N ASP A 66 -8.69 -1.69 -19.78
CA ASP A 66 -7.50 -1.86 -20.62
C ASP A 66 -6.32 -2.40 -19.82
N LEU A 67 -6.14 -1.92 -18.58
CA LEU A 67 -5.15 -2.47 -17.66
C LEU A 67 -5.42 -3.95 -17.35
N GLN A 68 -6.68 -4.33 -17.14
CA GLN A 68 -7.04 -5.71 -16.84
C GLN A 68 -6.78 -6.64 -18.03
N LYS A 69 -7.03 -6.18 -19.27
CA LYS A 69 -6.67 -6.93 -20.49
C LYS A 69 -5.17 -7.19 -20.55
N GLU A 70 -4.33 -6.18 -20.32
CA GLU A 70 -2.87 -6.33 -20.33
C GLU A 70 -2.38 -7.31 -19.26
N ILE A 71 -2.93 -7.24 -18.04
CA ILE A 71 -2.61 -8.17 -16.95
C ILE A 71 -2.97 -9.61 -17.35
N ASN A 72 -4.15 -9.83 -17.93
CA ASN A 72 -4.59 -11.15 -18.34
C ASN A 72 -3.71 -11.73 -19.45
N LEU A 73 -3.29 -10.90 -20.42
CA LEU A 73 -2.33 -11.29 -21.46
C LEU A 73 -0.97 -11.67 -20.87
N TRP A 74 -0.46 -10.88 -19.93
CA TRP A 74 0.81 -11.17 -19.26
C TRP A 74 0.76 -12.49 -18.49
N LEU A 75 -0.30 -12.72 -17.72
CA LEU A 75 -0.49 -13.96 -16.96
C LEU A 75 -0.68 -15.19 -17.86
N GLY A 76 -1.36 -15.04 -19.01
CA GLY A 76 -1.55 -16.12 -19.99
C GLY A 76 -0.33 -16.39 -20.88
N SER A 77 0.67 -15.50 -20.88
CA SER A 77 1.94 -15.67 -21.61
C SER A 77 2.99 -16.51 -20.87
N LYS A 78 2.61 -17.09 -19.72
CA LYS A 78 3.42 -18.02 -18.94
C LYS A 78 3.00 -19.47 -19.12
#